data_AF-A0A9W7LAZ7-F1
#
_entry.id   AF-A0A9W7LAZ7-F1
#
_cell.length_a   1.000
_cell.length_b   1.000
_cell.length_c   1.000
_cell.angle_alpha   90.00
_cell.angle_beta   90.00
_cell.angle_gamma   90.00
#
_symmetry.space_group_name_H-M   'P 1'
#
loop_
_entity.id
_entity.type
_entity.pdbx_description
1 polymer ?
#
loop_
_entity_poly.entity_id
_entity_poly.type
_entity_poly.pdbx_seq_one_letter_code
_entity_poly.pdbx_strand_id
1 'polypeptide(L)'
;MSAAATQQIVETLGIETDPNVWSEAFRTMGSDFLTFSASAYNCFILIAGPIGRLTVLGAKAISPHLQAKAQSAWEWQKRQPNEVLAMELGFALLMLLLYALKRFITRRKYVSRLASWFHLQEYKIRSKYDQAIRRVRTVNATLAAVLPHLVFFLLSSSLLYLFPSFVSWLAEDLHGITLLSVVYPTLGSVQVLQAAFVLDAAEVDLGGGEPKKAVKGEGEKQEEAVVEAEAVVEAEAEAEGKTSGKKKKRKKSPKKSSTPRQRVDSILNSPLTSPVLRVGGGKRTKSNATALESEILEDEVGDDMSAALRYWVVFGVVSAVYGFLSFLPLVTRLCPSVDHKTISSLKMLFFLYLHCPLDGTALIYKHVCPLALRLADKTAGDSGAKSGGDTLDSFISKLTSLLALARMVGLCNEGTRSKADAVLRESLSVLPALLCLGMPSYFVQFGILWSSLLVPAANSARANANVELELVRVFQSRWIKYWVVFSVSSSLLGLTAPWWSWVPFSTHVTLLFYVALSIPGLGLVDRVFGVILNELVGWGIYSVDGLREIYGDEVGKDTVVVRGLRAISTHSKKRPAAIKTEDDEEKKEDVLTHAKPKSE
;
A
#
# COMPACT_ATOMS: atom_id res chain seq x y z
N MET A 1 20.97 30.29 -34.74
CA MET A 1 19.75 30.41 -35.57
C MET A 1 20.09 31.22 -36.81
N SER A 2 19.64 30.84 -38.00
CA SER A 2 19.89 31.64 -39.21
C SER A 2 18.96 32.86 -39.22
N ALA A 3 19.41 33.99 -39.79
CA ALA A 3 18.63 35.22 -39.87
C ALA A 3 17.24 35.03 -40.52
N ALA A 4 17.13 34.04 -41.42
CA ALA A 4 15.87 33.67 -42.06
C ALA A 4 14.81 33.14 -41.08
N ALA A 5 15.20 32.40 -40.04
CA ALA A 5 14.26 31.89 -39.04
C ALA A 5 13.71 33.01 -38.14
N THR A 6 14.54 34.02 -37.86
CA THR A 6 14.14 35.18 -37.07
C THR A 6 13.20 36.10 -37.87
N GLN A 7 13.45 36.27 -39.16
CA GLN A 7 12.61 37.09 -40.05
C GLN A 7 11.21 36.49 -40.23
N GLN A 8 11.12 35.16 -40.34
CA GLN A 8 9.85 34.46 -40.43
C GLN A 8 9.01 34.60 -39.13
N ILE A 9 9.65 34.59 -37.95
CA ILE A 9 8.96 34.79 -36.66
C ILE A 9 8.44 36.24 -36.54
N VAL A 10 9.22 37.22 -36.98
CA VAL A 10 8.82 38.64 -36.94
C VAL A 10 7.65 38.92 -37.89
N GLU A 11 7.66 38.38 -39.11
CA GLU A 11 6.52 38.47 -40.04
C GLU A 11 5.27 37.76 -39.50
N THR A 12 5.44 36.61 -38.84
CA THR A 12 4.30 35.86 -38.28
C THR A 12 3.64 36.59 -37.10
N LEU A 13 4.40 37.45 -36.39
CA LEU A 13 3.90 38.19 -35.23
C LEU A 13 3.37 39.59 -35.58
N GLY A 14 3.49 40.05 -36.83
CA GLY A 14 2.92 41.33 -37.28
C GLY A 14 3.51 42.56 -36.58
N ILE A 15 4.70 42.45 -36.00
CA ILE A 15 5.32 43.51 -35.21
C ILE A 15 6.19 44.36 -36.15
N GLU A 16 5.70 45.54 -36.56
CA GLU A 16 6.54 46.55 -37.22
C GLU A 16 7.55 47.11 -36.21
N THR A 17 8.75 46.52 -36.20
CA THR A 17 9.88 47.08 -35.43
C THR A 17 11.16 47.08 -36.27
N ASP A 18 11.99 48.10 -36.02
CA ASP A 18 13.23 48.37 -36.74
C ASP A 18 14.21 47.19 -36.61
N PRO A 19 14.61 46.53 -37.72
CA PRO A 19 15.45 45.33 -37.71
C PRO A 19 16.82 45.55 -37.04
N ASN A 20 17.28 46.79 -36.94
CA ASN A 20 18.54 47.10 -36.26
C ASN A 20 18.46 46.85 -34.74
N VAL A 21 17.31 47.09 -34.10
CA VAL A 21 17.11 46.92 -32.66
C VAL A 21 17.19 45.46 -32.23
N TRP A 22 16.63 44.55 -33.04
CA TRP A 22 16.72 43.11 -32.76
C TRP A 22 18.11 42.55 -33.02
N SER A 23 18.83 43.06 -34.02
CA SER A 23 20.22 42.62 -34.25
C SER A 23 21.14 43.03 -33.10
N GLU A 24 20.95 44.22 -32.52
CA GLU A 24 21.68 44.72 -31.37
C GLU A 24 21.31 43.91 -30.10
N ALA A 25 20.03 43.62 -29.89
CA ALA A 25 19.52 42.83 -28.76
C ALA A 25 19.97 41.36 -28.79
N PHE A 26 19.98 40.72 -29.97
CA PHE A 26 20.49 39.35 -30.12
C PHE A 26 22.01 39.28 -30.01
N ARG A 27 22.73 40.33 -30.45
CA ARG A 27 24.18 40.38 -30.34
C ARG A 27 24.62 40.60 -28.89
N THR A 28 23.91 41.43 -28.13
CA THR A 28 24.11 41.62 -26.68
C THR A 28 23.67 40.39 -25.89
N MET A 29 22.50 39.80 -26.16
CA MET A 29 22.13 38.52 -25.53
C MET A 29 23.10 37.38 -25.86
N GLY A 30 23.63 37.33 -27.08
CA GLY A 30 24.59 36.31 -27.50
C GLY A 30 25.95 36.46 -26.79
N SER A 31 26.46 37.69 -26.65
CA SER A 31 27.69 37.94 -25.89
C SER A 31 27.51 37.67 -24.40
N ASP A 32 26.35 38.03 -23.85
CA ASP A 32 26.05 37.87 -22.43
C ASP A 32 25.80 36.40 -22.08
N PHE A 33 25.18 35.64 -22.98
CA PHE A 33 25.00 34.19 -22.82
C PHE A 33 26.32 33.42 -22.96
N LEU A 34 27.20 33.82 -23.89
CA LEU A 34 28.52 33.20 -24.04
C LEU A 34 29.46 33.52 -22.87
N THR A 35 29.42 34.75 -22.36
CA THR A 35 30.17 35.11 -21.14
C THR A 35 29.57 34.46 -19.89
N PHE A 36 28.25 34.37 -19.77
CA PHE A 36 27.60 33.64 -18.68
C PHE A 36 27.91 32.14 -18.72
N SER A 37 27.82 31.49 -19.89
CA SER A 37 28.11 30.06 -20.02
C SER A 37 29.60 29.74 -19.83
N ALA A 38 30.51 30.58 -20.31
CA ALA A 38 31.94 30.45 -20.03
C ALA A 38 32.26 30.68 -18.54
N SER A 39 31.61 31.65 -17.91
CA SER A 39 31.76 31.92 -16.47
C SER A 39 31.16 30.80 -15.62
N ALA A 40 29.99 30.26 -16.00
CA ALA A 40 29.37 29.11 -15.34
C ALA A 40 30.19 27.82 -15.52
N TYR A 41 30.77 27.60 -16.70
CA TYR A 41 31.67 26.47 -16.94
C TYR A 41 32.98 26.59 -16.16
N ASN A 42 33.56 27.79 -16.09
CA ASN A 42 34.75 28.04 -15.28
C ASN A 42 34.46 27.93 -13.78
N CYS A 43 33.32 28.41 -13.31
CA CYS A 43 32.84 28.18 -11.94
C CYS A 43 32.59 26.68 -11.67
N PHE A 44 32.02 25.95 -12.64
CA PHE A 44 31.83 24.51 -12.52
C PHE A 44 33.17 23.77 -12.44
N ILE A 45 34.19 24.12 -13.24
CA ILE A 45 35.53 23.53 -13.15
C ILE A 45 36.23 23.93 -11.84
N LEU A 46 36.09 25.19 -11.41
CA LEU A 46 36.65 25.69 -10.15
C LEU A 46 36.02 25.05 -8.91
N ILE A 47 34.77 24.60 -8.98
CA ILE A 47 34.07 23.93 -7.87
C ILE A 47 34.22 22.40 -7.97
N ALA A 48 34.02 21.82 -9.15
CA ALA A 48 34.08 20.38 -9.38
C ALA A 48 35.51 19.83 -9.32
N GLY A 49 36.53 20.61 -9.71
CA GLY A 49 37.93 20.20 -9.63
C GLY A 49 38.39 19.93 -8.18
N PRO A 50 38.22 20.89 -7.25
CA PRO A 50 38.52 20.69 -5.83
C PRO A 50 37.66 19.60 -5.18
N ILE A 51 36.36 19.51 -5.51
CA ILE A 51 35.48 18.44 -4.99
C ILE A 51 35.92 17.06 -5.51
N GLY A 52 36.32 16.96 -6.78
CA GLY A 52 36.89 15.74 -7.36
C GLY A 52 38.22 15.33 -6.70
N ARG A 53 39.10 16.30 -6.44
CA ARG A 53 40.36 16.04 -5.71
C ARG A 53 40.10 15.68 -4.24
N LEU A 54 39.15 16.33 -3.57
CA LEU A 54 38.75 16.04 -2.19
C LEU A 54 38.08 14.67 -2.07
N THR A 55 37.28 14.25 -3.06
CA THR A 55 36.69 12.90 -3.07
C THR A 55 37.74 11.82 -3.35
N VAL A 56 38.71 12.06 -4.25
CA VAL A 56 39.83 11.13 -4.48
C VAL A 56 40.79 11.08 -3.28
N LEU A 57 41.10 12.22 -2.67
CA LEU A 57 41.93 12.28 -1.46
C LEU A 57 41.20 11.69 -0.25
N GLY A 58 39.90 11.95 -0.10
CA GLY A 58 39.04 11.32 0.89
C GLY A 58 38.96 9.81 0.70
N ALA A 59 38.79 9.33 -0.54
CA ALA A 59 38.82 7.90 -0.85
C ALA A 59 40.20 7.28 -0.55
N LYS A 60 41.31 7.96 -0.87
CA LYS A 60 42.66 7.51 -0.53
C LYS A 60 42.93 7.52 0.97
N ALA A 61 42.41 8.49 1.71
CA ALA A 61 42.55 8.59 3.16
C ALA A 61 41.69 7.55 3.90
N ILE A 62 40.49 7.26 3.39
CA ILE A 62 39.55 6.29 3.96
C ILE A 62 39.90 4.84 3.55
N SER A 63 40.51 4.63 2.38
CA SER A 63 40.91 3.30 1.87
C SER A 63 41.73 2.46 2.87
N PRO A 64 42.81 2.96 3.50
CA PRO A 64 43.56 2.17 4.48
C PRO A 64 42.73 1.86 5.73
N HIS A 65 41.83 2.75 6.16
CA HIS A 65 40.89 2.45 7.25
C HIS A 65 39.84 1.40 6.88
N LEU A 66 39.36 1.41 5.63
CA LEU A 66 38.45 0.36 5.12
C LEU A 66 39.17 -0.97 4.95
N GLN A 67 40.42 -0.98 4.49
CA GLN A 67 41.25 -2.18 4.40
C GLN A 67 41.56 -2.74 5.79
N ALA A 68 41.93 -1.89 6.76
CA ALA A 68 42.15 -2.30 8.14
C ALA A 68 40.86 -2.83 8.79
N LYS A 69 39.69 -2.22 8.54
CA LYS A 69 38.39 -2.74 9.00
C LYS A 69 38.00 -4.03 8.30
N ALA A 70 38.32 -4.19 7.01
CA ALA A 70 38.05 -5.42 6.28
C ALA A 70 38.96 -6.57 6.76
N GLN A 71 40.24 -6.28 7.02
CA GLN A 71 41.17 -7.23 7.63
C GLN A 71 40.76 -7.58 9.05
N SER A 72 40.38 -6.59 9.88
CA SER A 72 39.91 -6.87 11.24
C SER A 72 38.58 -7.62 11.25
N ALA A 73 37.66 -7.33 10.33
CA ALA A 73 36.44 -8.11 10.15
C ALA A 73 36.74 -9.53 9.69
N TRP A 74 37.71 -9.72 8.80
CA TRP A 74 38.16 -11.04 8.34
C TRP A 74 38.82 -11.86 9.45
N GLU A 75 39.72 -11.24 10.23
CA GLU A 75 40.32 -11.89 11.40
C GLU A 75 39.28 -12.19 12.48
N TRP A 76 38.33 -11.28 12.70
CA TRP A 76 37.21 -11.50 13.60
C TRP A 76 36.31 -12.66 13.12
N GLN A 77 36.06 -12.76 11.81
CA GLN A 77 35.29 -13.85 11.20
C GLN A 77 36.03 -15.19 11.31
N LYS A 78 37.37 -15.20 11.14
CA LYS A 78 38.21 -16.39 11.41
C LYS A 78 38.16 -16.84 12.87
N ARG A 79 37.91 -15.92 13.80
CA ARG A 79 37.80 -16.21 15.25
C ARG A 79 36.37 -16.55 15.69
N GLN A 80 35.39 -16.50 14.79
CA GLN A 80 34.01 -16.86 15.14
C GLN A 80 33.92 -18.36 15.45
N PRO A 81 33.12 -18.74 16.45
CA PRO A 81 32.84 -20.14 16.71
C PRO A 81 32.14 -20.77 15.50
N ASN A 82 32.36 -22.08 15.29
CA ASN A 82 31.80 -22.83 14.16
C ASN A 82 30.27 -22.71 14.04
N GLU A 83 29.58 -22.48 15.17
CA GLU A 83 28.14 -22.24 15.24
C GLU A 83 27.72 -20.98 14.48
N VAL A 84 28.47 -19.88 14.63
CA VAL A 84 28.19 -18.62 13.93
C VAL A 84 28.45 -18.76 12.44
N LEU A 85 29.53 -19.44 12.04
CA LEU A 85 29.79 -19.75 10.63
C LEU A 85 28.71 -20.64 10.01
N ALA A 86 28.18 -21.61 10.77
CA ALA A 86 27.06 -22.44 10.34
C ALA A 86 25.77 -21.62 10.18
N MET A 87 25.51 -20.66 11.08
CA MET A 87 24.38 -19.72 10.96
C MET A 87 24.53 -18.80 9.74
N GLU A 88 25.72 -18.25 9.49
CA GLU A 88 26.00 -17.43 8.31
C GLU A 88 25.80 -18.21 7.01
N LEU A 89 26.32 -19.45 6.94
CA LEU A 89 26.13 -20.34 5.79
C LEU A 89 24.66 -20.71 5.61
N GLY A 90 23.96 -21.02 6.71
CA GLY A 90 22.52 -21.28 6.70
C GLY A 90 21.72 -20.09 6.16
N PHE A 91 22.07 -18.88 6.59
CA PHE A 91 21.46 -17.64 6.09
C PHE A 91 21.76 -17.41 4.60
N ALA A 92 23.00 -17.61 4.15
CA ALA A 92 23.36 -17.49 2.75
C ALA A 92 22.62 -18.51 1.85
N LEU A 93 22.51 -19.76 2.31
CA LEU A 93 21.73 -20.80 1.64
C LEU A 93 20.24 -20.46 1.61
N LEU A 94 19.69 -19.94 2.70
CA LEU A 94 18.30 -19.46 2.76
C LEU A 94 18.08 -18.34 1.74
N MET A 95 18.97 -17.36 1.64
CA MET A 95 18.88 -16.27 0.66
C MET A 95 18.96 -16.78 -0.80
N LEU A 96 19.83 -17.75 -1.08
CA LEU A 96 19.92 -18.41 -2.38
C LEU A 96 18.64 -19.19 -2.71
N LEU A 97 18.09 -19.93 -1.74
CA LEU A 97 16.84 -20.67 -1.88
C LEU A 97 15.67 -19.71 -2.13
N LEU A 98 15.58 -18.62 -1.39
CA LEU A 98 14.59 -17.56 -1.59
C LEU A 98 14.72 -16.92 -2.98
N TYR A 99 15.94 -16.67 -3.45
CA TYR A 99 16.17 -16.19 -4.82
C TYR A 99 15.77 -17.20 -5.89
N ALA A 100 16.08 -18.49 -5.71
CA ALA A 100 15.68 -19.55 -6.61
C ALA A 100 14.15 -19.72 -6.64
N LEU A 101 13.51 -19.69 -5.46
CA LEU A 101 12.06 -19.73 -5.28
C LEU A 101 11.38 -18.53 -5.95
N LYS A 102 11.91 -17.32 -5.74
CA LYS A 102 11.50 -16.10 -6.44
C LYS A 102 11.50 -16.32 -7.94
N ARG A 103 12.64 -16.72 -8.49
CA ARG A 103 12.81 -16.98 -9.93
C ARG A 103 11.84 -18.04 -10.44
N PHE A 104 11.57 -19.08 -9.65
CA PHE A 104 10.61 -20.13 -9.98
C PHE A 104 9.16 -19.60 -10.03
N ILE A 105 8.74 -18.88 -8.98
CA ILE A 105 7.40 -18.27 -8.87
C ILE A 105 7.16 -17.31 -10.04
N THR A 106 8.10 -16.39 -10.28
CA THR A 106 7.98 -15.37 -11.34
C THR A 106 7.92 -16.01 -12.73
N ARG A 107 8.77 -17.01 -13.02
CA ARG A 107 8.82 -17.65 -14.35
C ARG A 107 7.53 -18.37 -14.72
N ARG A 108 6.87 -18.97 -13.74
CA ARG A 108 5.73 -19.86 -14.00
C ARG A 108 4.37 -19.16 -13.87
N LYS A 109 4.35 -17.90 -13.43
CA LYS A 109 3.11 -17.15 -13.14
C LYS A 109 2.17 -17.96 -12.23
N TYR A 110 2.72 -18.72 -11.28
CA TYR A 110 1.93 -19.62 -10.42
C TYR A 110 0.95 -18.82 -9.56
N VAL A 111 1.40 -17.71 -8.98
CA VAL A 111 0.59 -16.88 -8.07
C VAL A 111 -0.64 -16.33 -8.76
N SER A 112 -0.51 -15.74 -9.96
CA SER A 112 -1.66 -15.18 -10.68
C SER A 112 -2.66 -16.25 -11.14
N ARG A 113 -2.18 -17.44 -11.54
CA ARG A 113 -3.06 -18.59 -11.86
C ARG A 113 -3.77 -19.12 -10.63
N LEU A 114 -3.06 -19.22 -9.51
CA LEU A 114 -3.62 -19.70 -8.26
C LEU A 114 -4.66 -18.72 -7.72
N ALA A 115 -4.36 -17.42 -7.71
CA ALA A 115 -5.28 -16.37 -7.30
C ALA A 115 -6.55 -16.35 -8.16
N SER A 116 -6.42 -16.36 -9.49
CA SER A 116 -7.59 -16.41 -10.39
C SER A 116 -8.41 -17.69 -10.22
N TRP A 117 -7.76 -18.83 -9.99
CA TRP A 117 -8.46 -20.07 -9.65
C TRP A 117 -9.21 -19.96 -8.33
N PHE A 118 -8.60 -19.42 -7.28
CA PHE A 118 -9.24 -19.21 -5.97
C PHE A 118 -10.44 -18.28 -6.08
N HIS A 119 -10.30 -17.11 -6.72
CA HIS A 119 -11.42 -16.19 -6.93
C HIS A 119 -12.56 -16.85 -7.71
N LEU A 120 -12.25 -17.67 -8.71
CA LEU A 120 -13.28 -18.41 -9.45
C LEU A 120 -14.01 -19.43 -8.57
N GLN A 121 -13.28 -20.14 -7.69
CA GLN A 121 -13.90 -21.09 -6.75
C GLN A 121 -14.74 -20.36 -5.70
N GLU A 122 -14.20 -19.28 -5.14
CA GLU A 122 -14.90 -18.42 -4.18
C GLU A 122 -16.19 -17.88 -4.79
N TYR A 123 -16.15 -17.32 -5.99
CA TYR A 123 -17.33 -16.84 -6.70
C TYR A 123 -18.37 -17.95 -6.92
N LYS A 124 -17.95 -19.16 -7.31
CA LYS A 124 -18.85 -20.31 -7.48
C LYS A 124 -19.49 -20.76 -6.17
N ILE A 125 -18.74 -20.76 -5.09
CA ILE A 125 -19.23 -21.14 -3.76
C ILE A 125 -20.18 -20.06 -3.24
N ARG A 126 -19.77 -18.79 -3.32
CA ARG A 126 -20.54 -17.62 -2.90
C ARG A 126 -21.85 -17.50 -3.67
N SER A 127 -21.84 -17.62 -5.00
CA SER A 127 -23.07 -17.57 -5.80
C SER A 127 -24.07 -18.69 -5.46
N LYS A 128 -23.60 -19.93 -5.25
CA LYS A 128 -24.45 -21.03 -4.79
C LYS A 128 -25.01 -20.77 -3.39
N TYR A 129 -24.17 -20.25 -2.51
CA TYR A 129 -24.53 -19.91 -1.15
C TYR A 129 -25.58 -18.79 -1.10
N ASP A 130 -25.37 -17.71 -1.83
CA ASP A 130 -26.28 -16.57 -1.94
C ASP A 130 -27.64 -17.00 -2.52
N GLN A 131 -27.64 -17.91 -3.50
CA GLN A 131 -28.88 -18.48 -4.01
C GLN A 131 -29.63 -19.29 -2.93
N ALA A 132 -28.92 -20.04 -2.10
CA ALA A 132 -29.53 -20.77 -0.97
C ALA A 132 -30.11 -19.80 0.07
N ILE A 133 -29.36 -18.77 0.45
CA ILE A 133 -29.82 -17.74 1.40
C ILE A 133 -30.99 -16.94 0.85
N ARG A 134 -31.01 -16.60 -0.45
CA ARG A 134 -32.16 -15.95 -1.08
C ARG A 134 -33.43 -16.79 -0.99
N ARG A 135 -33.35 -18.11 -1.14
CA ARG A 135 -34.49 -19.03 -0.96
C ARG A 135 -34.96 -19.09 0.50
N VAL A 136 -34.04 -19.03 1.46
CA VAL A 136 -34.41 -18.96 2.89
C VAL A 136 -35.04 -17.61 3.20
N ARG A 137 -34.54 -16.52 2.61
CA ARG A 137 -35.04 -15.15 2.79
C ARG A 137 -36.48 -14.99 2.31
N THR A 138 -36.89 -15.70 1.24
CA THR A 138 -38.29 -15.69 0.79
C THR A 138 -39.25 -16.35 1.77
N VAL A 139 -38.75 -17.21 2.67
CA VAL A 139 -39.55 -17.86 3.72
C VAL A 139 -39.49 -17.06 5.02
N ASN A 140 -38.29 -16.67 5.45
CA ASN A 140 -38.07 -15.92 6.68
C ASN A 140 -36.77 -15.09 6.58
N ALA A 141 -36.90 -13.76 6.60
CA ALA A 141 -35.77 -12.84 6.51
C ALA A 141 -34.83 -12.93 7.73
N THR A 142 -35.38 -13.10 8.93
CA THR A 142 -34.59 -13.23 10.18
C THR A 142 -33.78 -14.53 10.17
N LEU A 143 -34.41 -15.64 9.75
CA LEU A 143 -33.71 -16.91 9.60
C LEU A 143 -32.59 -16.80 8.56
N ALA A 144 -32.84 -16.14 7.42
CA ALA A 144 -31.81 -15.93 6.41
C ALA A 144 -30.62 -15.10 6.92
N ALA A 145 -30.85 -14.17 7.83
CA ALA A 145 -29.79 -13.39 8.48
C ALA A 145 -28.99 -14.20 9.52
N VAL A 146 -29.63 -15.12 10.25
CA VAL A 146 -29.00 -15.87 11.36
C VAL A 146 -28.40 -17.21 10.91
N LEU A 147 -28.99 -17.85 9.90
CA LEU A 147 -28.58 -19.15 9.36
C LEU A 147 -27.09 -19.24 8.99
N PRO A 148 -26.47 -18.23 8.34
CA PRO A 148 -25.04 -18.23 8.06
C PRO A 148 -24.20 -18.53 9.32
N HIS A 149 -24.47 -17.77 10.37
CA HIS A 149 -23.72 -17.81 11.61
C HIS A 149 -23.96 -19.11 12.37
N LEU A 150 -25.20 -19.63 12.36
CA LEU A 150 -25.53 -20.93 12.94
C LEU A 150 -24.81 -22.07 12.23
N VAL A 151 -24.80 -22.09 10.89
CA VAL A 151 -24.10 -23.11 10.11
C VAL A 151 -22.61 -23.08 10.41
N PHE A 152 -22.00 -21.90 10.44
CA PHE A 152 -20.60 -21.75 10.80
C PHE A 152 -20.31 -22.27 12.22
N PHE A 153 -21.14 -21.90 13.20
CA PHE A 153 -20.97 -22.31 14.59
C PHE A 153 -21.12 -23.82 14.76
N LEU A 154 -22.12 -24.43 14.11
CA LEU A 154 -22.33 -25.88 14.13
C LEU A 154 -21.17 -26.63 13.49
N LEU A 155 -20.70 -26.18 12.33
CA LEU A 155 -19.55 -26.79 11.64
C LEU A 155 -18.27 -26.66 12.46
N SER A 156 -18.00 -25.47 13.01
CA SER A 156 -16.81 -25.19 13.81
C SER A 156 -16.81 -25.98 15.12
N SER A 157 -17.96 -26.04 15.80
CA SER A 157 -18.13 -26.84 17.02
C SER A 157 -17.98 -28.33 16.72
N SER A 158 -18.56 -28.81 15.60
CA SER A 158 -18.40 -30.20 15.16
C SER A 158 -16.95 -30.52 14.82
N LEU A 159 -16.23 -29.62 14.15
CA LEU A 159 -14.82 -29.80 13.82
C LEU A 159 -13.95 -29.86 15.08
N LEU A 160 -14.19 -28.96 16.04
CA LEU A 160 -13.48 -28.92 17.32
C LEU A 160 -13.75 -30.17 18.16
N TYR A 161 -14.99 -30.66 18.15
CA TYR A 161 -15.40 -31.85 18.89
C TYR A 161 -14.87 -33.15 18.24
N LEU A 162 -15.00 -33.29 16.93
CA LEU A 162 -14.62 -34.51 16.20
C LEU A 162 -13.10 -34.61 15.96
N PHE A 163 -12.43 -33.48 15.74
CA PHE A 163 -11.01 -33.44 15.38
C PHE A 163 -10.21 -32.40 16.18
N PRO A 164 -10.22 -32.44 17.53
CA PRO A 164 -9.54 -31.46 18.37
C PRO A 164 -8.03 -31.40 18.10
N SER A 165 -7.39 -32.54 17.86
CA SER A 165 -5.96 -32.61 17.54
C SER A 165 -5.61 -31.91 16.22
N PHE A 166 -6.46 -32.03 15.20
CA PHE A 166 -6.26 -31.36 13.92
C PHE A 166 -6.41 -29.85 14.06
N VAL A 167 -7.42 -29.39 14.80
CA VAL A 167 -7.65 -27.97 15.07
C VAL A 167 -6.50 -27.36 15.88
N SER A 168 -6.03 -28.05 16.91
CA SER A 168 -4.86 -27.63 17.70
C SER A 168 -3.59 -27.57 16.85
N TRP A 169 -3.35 -28.60 16.02
CA TRP A 169 -2.21 -28.64 15.10
C TRP A 169 -2.26 -27.47 14.09
N LEU A 170 -3.44 -27.19 13.53
CA LEU A 170 -3.62 -26.08 12.60
C LEU A 170 -3.41 -24.71 13.28
N ALA A 171 -3.84 -24.60 14.54
CA ALA A 171 -3.73 -23.37 15.32
C ALA A 171 -2.30 -23.10 15.80
N GLU A 172 -1.58 -24.12 16.28
CA GLU A 172 -0.26 -23.99 16.93
C GLU A 172 0.90 -24.25 15.97
N ASP A 173 0.89 -25.36 15.23
CA ASP A 173 2.06 -25.84 14.47
C ASP A 173 2.13 -25.26 13.06
N LEU A 174 0.99 -25.08 12.38
CA LEU A 174 0.98 -24.58 11.00
C LEU A 174 1.02 -23.03 10.91
N HIS A 175 1.13 -22.34 12.04
CA HIS A 175 0.93 -20.89 12.11
C HIS A 175 -0.40 -20.44 11.44
N GLY A 176 -1.44 -21.30 11.48
CA GLY A 176 -2.70 -21.07 10.79
C GLY A 176 -3.39 -19.80 11.25
N ILE A 177 -3.26 -19.45 12.54
CA ILE A 177 -3.72 -18.18 13.09
C ILE A 177 -3.02 -17.02 12.39
N THR A 178 -1.69 -17.01 12.27
CA THR A 178 -0.96 -15.93 11.60
C THR A 178 -1.33 -15.82 10.12
N LEU A 179 -1.49 -16.97 9.45
CA LEU A 179 -1.91 -17.01 8.05
C LEU A 179 -3.28 -16.37 7.86
N LEU A 180 -4.27 -16.74 8.67
CA LEU A 180 -5.64 -16.24 8.59
C LEU A 180 -5.76 -14.80 9.12
N SER A 181 -5.13 -14.48 10.25
CA SER A 181 -5.33 -13.19 10.92
C SER A 181 -4.50 -12.05 10.34
N VAL A 182 -3.34 -12.34 9.74
CA VAL A 182 -2.38 -11.33 9.30
C VAL A 182 -2.05 -11.48 7.82
N VAL A 183 -1.53 -12.63 7.39
CA VAL A 183 -0.97 -12.78 6.03
C VAL A 183 -2.04 -12.64 4.95
N TYR A 184 -3.12 -13.41 5.05
CA TYR A 184 -4.20 -13.40 4.06
C TYR A 184 -4.86 -12.01 3.92
N PRO A 185 -5.30 -11.33 5.01
CA PRO A 185 -5.84 -9.98 4.91
C PRO A 185 -4.82 -8.94 4.46
N THR A 186 -3.53 -9.11 4.76
CA THR A 186 -2.46 -8.24 4.26
C THR A 186 -2.36 -8.33 2.73
N LEU A 187 -2.35 -9.55 2.18
CA LEU A 187 -2.32 -9.75 0.73
C LEU A 187 -3.57 -9.18 0.04
N GLY A 188 -4.75 -9.40 0.62
CA GLY A 188 -6.00 -8.78 0.15
C GLY A 188 -5.94 -7.26 0.18
N SER A 189 -5.42 -6.68 1.27
CA SER A 189 -5.26 -5.23 1.42
C SER A 189 -4.31 -4.62 0.38
N VAL A 190 -3.22 -5.32 0.04
CA VAL A 190 -2.31 -4.88 -1.04
C VAL A 190 -3.00 -4.95 -2.41
N GLN A 191 -3.80 -5.99 -2.66
CA GLN A 191 -4.58 -6.10 -3.91
C GLN A 191 -5.58 -4.95 -4.06
N VAL A 192 -6.33 -4.64 -3.00
CA VAL A 192 -7.30 -3.54 -2.99
C VAL A 192 -6.61 -2.19 -3.20
N LEU A 193 -5.48 -1.94 -2.51
CA LEU A 193 -4.69 -0.73 -2.73
C LEU A 193 -4.20 -0.62 -4.18
N GLN A 194 -3.79 -1.72 -4.79
CA GLN A 194 -3.36 -1.73 -6.19
C GLN A 194 -4.52 -1.36 -7.13
N ALA A 195 -5.72 -1.89 -6.89
CA ALA A 195 -6.90 -1.54 -7.68
C ALA A 195 -7.23 -0.04 -7.56
N ALA A 196 -7.18 0.49 -6.34
CA ALA A 196 -7.36 1.93 -6.09
C ALA A 196 -6.32 2.78 -6.81
N PHE A 197 -5.05 2.38 -6.78
CA PHE A 197 -3.99 3.10 -7.50
C PHE A 197 -4.19 3.12 -9.02
N VAL A 198 -4.66 2.03 -9.61
CA VAL A 198 -4.94 1.97 -11.06
C VAL A 198 -6.09 2.90 -11.44
N LEU A 199 -7.11 3.02 -10.58
CA LEU A 199 -8.19 3.98 -10.76
C LEU A 199 -7.68 5.42 -10.69
N ASP A 200 -6.91 5.75 -9.64
CA ASP A 200 -6.35 7.09 -9.46
C ASP A 200 -5.44 7.49 -10.64
N ALA A 201 -4.70 6.54 -11.23
CA ALA A 201 -3.90 6.78 -12.44
C ALA A 201 -4.75 7.07 -13.68
N ALA A 202 -5.83 6.30 -13.86
CA ALA A 202 -6.76 6.48 -14.98
C ALA A 202 -7.49 7.83 -14.91
N GLU A 203 -7.83 8.31 -13.70
CA GLU A 203 -8.45 9.62 -13.49
C GLU A 203 -7.50 10.77 -13.90
N VAL A 204 -6.20 10.67 -13.57
CA VAL A 204 -5.19 11.67 -13.95
C VAL A 204 -5.05 11.80 -15.47
N ASP A 205 -5.08 10.68 -16.20
CA ASP A 205 -4.99 10.68 -17.66
C ASP A 205 -6.24 11.27 -18.34
N LEU A 206 -7.42 11.11 -17.72
CA LEU A 206 -8.67 11.65 -18.23
C LEU A 206 -8.86 13.14 -17.87
N GLY A 207 -8.36 13.58 -16.71
CA GLY A 207 -8.50 14.95 -16.20
C GLY A 207 -7.35 15.90 -16.51
N GLY A 208 -6.16 15.40 -16.88
CA GLY A 208 -4.94 16.18 -17.07
C GLY A 208 -4.80 16.87 -18.43
N GLY A 209 -5.75 16.66 -19.34
CA GLY A 209 -5.92 17.54 -20.49
C GLY A 209 -6.60 18.82 -20.05
N GLU A 210 -5.87 19.74 -19.40
CA GLU A 210 -6.24 21.16 -19.53
C GLU A 210 -6.49 21.36 -21.03
N PRO A 211 -7.70 21.79 -21.46
CA PRO A 211 -7.90 22.12 -22.85
C PRO A 211 -6.86 23.18 -23.13
N LYS A 212 -5.79 22.81 -23.86
CA LYS A 212 -4.82 23.76 -24.40
C LYS A 212 -5.69 24.85 -24.96
N LYS A 213 -5.71 26.02 -24.31
CA LYS A 213 -6.46 27.17 -24.76
C LYS A 213 -6.19 27.24 -26.24
N ALA A 214 -7.16 26.84 -27.05
CA ALA A 214 -7.14 27.14 -28.45
C ALA A 214 -6.99 28.65 -28.43
N VAL A 215 -5.83 29.12 -28.88
CA VAL A 215 -5.55 30.54 -29.05
C VAL A 215 -6.62 31.00 -30.02
N LYS A 216 -7.73 31.47 -29.43
CA LYS A 216 -8.86 32.05 -30.11
C LYS A 216 -8.35 33.43 -30.47
N GLY A 217 -7.78 33.51 -31.67
CA GLY A 217 -7.63 34.77 -32.37
C GLY A 217 -8.96 35.52 -32.29
N GLU A 218 -8.83 36.80 -31.96
CA GLU A 218 -9.90 37.76 -31.85
C GLU A 218 -10.79 37.76 -33.10
N GLY A 219 -12.10 37.90 -32.88
CA GLY A 219 -13.09 37.93 -33.95
C GLY A 219 -14.51 37.97 -33.40
N GLU A 220 -14.83 39.11 -32.78
CA GLU A 220 -16.15 39.76 -32.67
C GLU A 220 -17.46 38.97 -32.80
N LYS A 221 -18.35 39.29 -31.83
CA LYS A 221 -19.82 39.39 -31.92
C LYS A 221 -20.61 38.09 -32.13
N GLN A 222 -21.16 37.58 -31.02
CA GLN A 222 -22.59 37.28 -30.90
C GLN A 222 -22.94 37.00 -29.42
N GLU A 223 -23.38 38.04 -28.73
CA GLU A 223 -24.39 37.95 -27.67
C GLU A 223 -25.76 37.72 -28.33
N GLU A 224 -26.71 37.15 -27.57
CA GLU A 224 -28.08 36.73 -27.94
C GLU A 224 -28.22 35.34 -28.61
N ALA A 225 -28.24 34.29 -27.79
CA ALA A 225 -29.19 33.16 -27.90
C ALA A 225 -28.95 32.11 -26.80
N VAL A 226 -29.12 32.47 -25.53
CA VAL A 226 -29.18 31.50 -24.41
C VAL A 226 -30.23 31.95 -23.39
N VAL A 227 -31.48 32.06 -23.83
CA VAL A 227 -32.68 32.08 -22.97
C VAL A 227 -33.82 31.38 -23.73
N GLU A 228 -33.68 30.09 -24.02
CA GLU A 228 -34.80 29.23 -24.43
C GLU A 228 -34.39 27.74 -24.47
N ALA A 229 -33.99 27.19 -23.32
CA ALA A 229 -33.75 25.74 -23.22
C ALA A 229 -34.01 25.17 -21.82
N GLU A 230 -34.89 25.80 -21.04
CA GLU A 230 -35.22 25.38 -19.68
C GLU A 230 -36.74 25.33 -19.40
N ALA A 231 -37.55 25.07 -20.45
CA ALA A 231 -39.02 25.02 -20.34
C ALA A 231 -39.68 23.85 -21.11
N VAL A 232 -39.00 22.71 -21.29
CA VAL A 232 -39.55 21.53 -22.02
C VAL A 232 -39.36 20.19 -21.28
N VAL A 233 -39.23 20.16 -19.94
CA VAL A 233 -39.11 18.88 -19.20
C VAL A 233 -40.15 18.67 -18.09
N GLU A 234 -41.07 19.62 -17.87
CA GLU A 234 -42.23 19.41 -16.97
C GLU A 234 -43.55 19.39 -17.74
N ALA A 235 -43.77 18.35 -18.56
CA ALA A 235 -45.09 18.08 -19.16
C ALA A 235 -45.34 16.62 -19.59
N GLU A 236 -44.69 15.62 -18.99
CA GLU A 236 -44.97 14.19 -19.27
C GLU A 236 -45.16 13.35 -18.00
N ALA A 237 -45.91 13.90 -17.04
CA ALA A 237 -46.32 13.14 -15.86
C ALA A 237 -47.77 13.46 -15.48
N GLU A 238 -48.73 13.30 -16.41
CA GLU A 238 -50.16 13.16 -16.08
C GLU A 238 -51.01 12.87 -17.34
N ALA A 239 -50.98 11.65 -17.86
CA ALA A 239 -51.99 11.19 -18.84
C ALA A 239 -52.03 9.66 -19.04
N GLU A 240 -52.48 8.89 -18.05
CA GLU A 240 -53.04 7.55 -18.34
C GLU A 240 -54.40 7.37 -17.64
N GLY A 241 -55.41 7.97 -18.27
CA GLY A 241 -56.81 7.67 -18.04
C GLY A 241 -57.31 6.54 -18.94
N LYS A 242 -57.85 5.50 -18.30
CA LYS A 242 -59.04 4.72 -18.69
C LYS A 242 -59.36 4.59 -20.19
N THR A 243 -59.28 3.37 -20.71
CA THR A 243 -60.30 2.89 -21.69
C THR A 243 -60.80 1.49 -21.36
N SER A 244 -62.07 1.31 -21.67
CA SER A 244 -62.96 0.23 -21.30
C SER A 244 -63.10 -0.81 -22.41
N GLY A 245 -63.20 -2.08 -21.99
CA GLY A 245 -64.15 -3.08 -22.49
C GLY A 245 -64.14 -3.51 -23.97
N LYS A 246 -63.92 -4.82 -24.20
CA LYS A 246 -64.92 -5.69 -24.86
C LYS A 246 -64.63 -7.19 -24.75
N LYS A 247 -65.67 -7.92 -24.32
CA LYS A 247 -65.87 -9.37 -24.42
C LYS A 247 -65.64 -9.92 -25.84
N LYS A 248 -65.02 -11.10 -25.96
CA LYS A 248 -65.54 -12.15 -26.86
C LYS A 248 -65.17 -13.57 -26.42
N LYS A 249 -66.13 -14.45 -26.68
CA LYS A 249 -66.32 -15.82 -26.19
C LYS A 249 -65.43 -16.87 -26.89
N ARG A 250 -65.12 -17.94 -26.13
CA ARG A 250 -65.08 -19.39 -26.47
C ARG A 250 -64.51 -19.82 -27.84
N LYS A 251 -63.56 -20.77 -27.78
CA LYS A 251 -63.77 -22.14 -28.30
C LYS A 251 -62.81 -23.15 -27.63
N LYS A 252 -63.40 -24.29 -27.24
CA LYS A 252 -62.75 -25.49 -26.69
C LYS A 252 -62.31 -26.42 -27.84
N SER A 253 -61.38 -27.31 -27.49
CA SER A 253 -61.21 -28.70 -27.94
C SER A 253 -60.08 -28.97 -28.98
N PRO A 254 -59.62 -30.24 -29.15
CA PRO A 254 -58.45 -30.77 -28.44
C PRO A 254 -57.47 -31.56 -29.36
N LYS A 255 -56.49 -32.23 -28.74
CA LYS A 255 -55.73 -33.42 -29.17
C LYS A 255 -54.33 -33.27 -29.81
N LYS A 256 -53.46 -34.17 -29.31
CA LYS A 256 -52.28 -34.86 -29.90
C LYS A 256 -51.02 -34.02 -30.04
N SER A 257 -50.02 -34.26 -29.19
CA SER A 257 -48.99 -35.32 -29.30
C SER A 257 -48.07 -35.15 -30.51
N SER A 258 -46.90 -34.56 -30.28
CA SER A 258 -45.65 -35.00 -30.90
C SER A 258 -44.50 -34.32 -30.17
N THR A 259 -43.77 -35.13 -29.42
CA THR A 259 -42.48 -34.82 -28.81
C THR A 259 -41.51 -34.30 -29.87
N PRO A 260 -40.99 -33.05 -29.77
CA PRO A 260 -39.80 -32.67 -30.50
C PRO A 260 -38.60 -33.07 -29.63
N ARG A 261 -37.81 -34.00 -30.14
CA ARG A 261 -36.50 -34.38 -29.64
C ARG A 261 -35.60 -33.15 -29.74
N GLN A 262 -35.58 -32.30 -28.72
CA GLN A 262 -34.65 -31.18 -28.62
C GLN A 262 -33.26 -31.73 -28.37
N ARG A 263 -32.46 -31.66 -29.43
CA ARG A 263 -31.00 -31.80 -29.44
C ARG A 263 -30.45 -30.75 -28.46
N VAL A 264 -29.95 -31.21 -27.32
CA VAL A 264 -29.22 -30.40 -26.35
C VAL A 264 -27.82 -30.18 -26.92
N ASP A 265 -27.71 -29.22 -27.83
CA ASP A 265 -26.46 -28.60 -28.25
C ASP A 265 -26.64 -27.09 -28.13
N SER A 266 -26.53 -26.56 -26.91
CA SER A 266 -26.20 -25.15 -26.63
C SER A 266 -26.14 -24.90 -25.12
N ILE A 267 -25.28 -23.95 -24.74
CA ILE A 267 -24.94 -23.50 -23.37
C ILE A 267 -23.79 -24.29 -22.71
N LEU A 268 -22.72 -24.46 -23.48
CA LEU A 268 -21.36 -24.61 -22.97
C LEU A 268 -20.47 -23.88 -23.97
N ASN A 269 -20.34 -22.56 -23.80
CA ASN A 269 -19.26 -21.70 -24.31
C ASN A 269 -19.63 -20.22 -24.14
N SER A 270 -19.53 -19.73 -22.91
CA SER A 270 -19.26 -18.31 -22.65
C SER A 270 -18.51 -18.24 -21.32
N PRO A 271 -17.17 -18.26 -21.32
CA PRO A 271 -16.46 -17.86 -20.12
C PRO A 271 -16.66 -16.35 -19.98
N LEU A 272 -17.58 -15.94 -19.09
CA LEU A 272 -17.57 -14.59 -18.57
C LEU A 272 -16.20 -14.38 -17.93
N THR A 273 -15.42 -13.54 -18.57
CA THR A 273 -14.19 -12.97 -18.09
C THR A 273 -14.46 -12.29 -16.75
N SER A 274 -13.78 -12.77 -15.71
CA SER A 274 -13.30 -11.89 -14.64
C SER A 274 -12.70 -10.61 -15.27
N PRO A 275 -12.77 -9.43 -14.64
CA PRO A 275 -12.13 -8.23 -15.15
C PRO A 275 -10.60 -8.37 -15.05
N VAL A 276 -10.04 -9.18 -15.94
CA VAL A 276 -8.64 -9.12 -16.32
C VAL A 276 -8.69 -8.24 -17.55
N LEU A 277 -8.36 -6.96 -17.33
CA LEU A 277 -8.08 -5.92 -18.33
C LEU A 277 -7.51 -6.53 -19.61
N ARG A 278 -8.38 -6.85 -20.56
CA ARG A 278 -7.99 -7.23 -21.91
C ARG A 278 -8.28 -6.01 -22.76
N VAL A 279 -7.30 -5.12 -22.81
CA VAL A 279 -7.24 -3.98 -23.72
C VAL A 279 -7.19 -4.52 -25.15
N GLY A 280 -8.36 -4.89 -25.68
CA GLY A 280 -8.56 -5.36 -27.04
C GLY A 280 -8.86 -4.17 -27.94
N GLY A 281 -7.97 -3.90 -28.89
CA GLY A 281 -8.07 -2.81 -29.86
C GLY A 281 -9.22 -2.98 -30.85
N GLY A 282 -10.45 -2.70 -30.43
CA GLY A 282 -11.59 -2.47 -31.31
C GLY A 282 -11.93 -0.98 -31.38
N LYS A 283 -11.77 -0.34 -32.55
CA LYS A 283 -12.29 1.01 -32.81
C LYS A 283 -13.80 0.94 -33.01
N ARG A 284 -14.58 0.95 -31.94
CA ARG A 284 -16.04 1.13 -31.97
C ARG A 284 -16.40 2.15 -30.90
N THR A 285 -16.96 3.28 -31.31
CA THR A 285 -17.68 4.29 -30.49
C THR A 285 -17.50 4.10 -28.98
N LYS A 286 -16.33 4.54 -28.48
CA LYS A 286 -15.78 4.20 -27.16
C LYS A 286 -16.19 5.15 -26.03
N SER A 287 -16.80 6.31 -26.31
CA SER A 287 -16.88 7.38 -25.31
C SER A 287 -17.85 7.12 -24.16
N ASN A 288 -18.97 6.41 -24.40
CA ASN A 288 -20.01 6.29 -23.37
C ASN A 288 -19.92 4.99 -22.57
N ALA A 289 -19.32 3.93 -23.12
CA ALA A 289 -19.11 2.68 -22.39
C ALA A 289 -18.00 2.81 -21.34
N THR A 290 -16.98 3.64 -21.59
CA THR A 290 -15.85 3.81 -20.68
C THR A 290 -16.21 4.55 -19.39
N ALA A 291 -17.16 5.49 -19.45
CA ALA A 291 -17.59 6.25 -18.27
C ALA A 291 -18.43 5.40 -17.30
N LEU A 292 -19.34 4.57 -17.82
CA LEU A 292 -20.13 3.67 -16.96
C LEU A 292 -19.26 2.55 -16.38
N GLU A 293 -18.28 2.04 -17.15
CA GLU A 293 -17.33 1.04 -16.66
C GLU A 293 -16.40 1.59 -15.56
N SER A 294 -16.00 2.87 -15.63
CA SER A 294 -15.20 3.50 -14.57
C SER A 294 -16.02 3.72 -13.30
N GLU A 295 -17.27 4.19 -13.41
CA GLU A 295 -18.16 4.41 -12.26
C GLU A 295 -18.43 3.11 -11.49
N ILE A 296 -18.74 2.01 -12.19
CA ILE A 296 -18.94 0.69 -11.56
C ILE A 296 -17.67 0.21 -10.87
N LEU A 297 -16.50 0.43 -11.49
CA LEU A 297 -15.22 0.00 -10.93
C LEU A 297 -14.83 0.83 -9.69
N GLU A 298 -15.14 2.13 -9.68
CA GLU A 298 -14.93 3.01 -8.53
C GLU A 298 -15.76 2.58 -7.31
N ASP A 299 -17.04 2.24 -7.53
CA ASP A 299 -17.93 1.72 -6.49
C ASP A 299 -17.41 0.38 -5.93
N GLU A 300 -17.01 -0.55 -6.80
CA GLU A 300 -16.47 -1.86 -6.39
C GLU A 300 -15.18 -1.70 -5.56
N VAL A 301 -14.26 -0.83 -5.97
CA VAL A 301 -13.02 -0.59 -5.22
C VAL A 301 -13.29 0.11 -3.90
N GLY A 302 -14.23 1.06 -3.85
CA GLY A 302 -14.65 1.71 -2.61
C GLY A 302 -15.24 0.73 -1.60
N ASP A 303 -16.07 -0.21 -2.06
CA ASP A 303 -16.65 -1.27 -1.24
C ASP A 303 -15.57 -2.23 -0.69
N ASP A 304 -14.60 -2.60 -1.53
CA ASP A 304 -13.48 -3.47 -1.16
C ASP A 304 -12.54 -2.80 -0.15
N MET A 305 -12.24 -1.51 -0.32
CA MET A 305 -11.47 -0.71 0.64
C MET A 305 -12.18 -0.64 2.00
N SER A 306 -13.49 -0.40 1.97
CA SER A 306 -14.34 -0.36 3.15
C SER A 306 -14.42 -1.73 3.83
N ALA A 307 -14.46 -2.83 3.07
CA ALA A 307 -14.40 -4.20 3.60
C ALA A 307 -13.05 -4.50 4.27
N ALA A 308 -11.93 -4.13 3.63
CA ALA A 308 -10.59 -4.30 4.19
C ALA A 308 -10.42 -3.52 5.50
N LEU A 309 -10.88 -2.27 5.56
CA LEU A 309 -10.83 -1.48 6.79
C LEU A 309 -11.71 -2.06 7.90
N ARG A 310 -12.93 -2.52 7.59
CA ARG A 310 -13.80 -3.18 8.58
C ARG A 310 -13.08 -4.38 9.22
N TYR A 311 -12.40 -5.19 8.41
CA TYR A 311 -11.59 -6.30 8.92
C TYR A 311 -10.51 -5.81 9.89
N TRP A 312 -9.73 -4.82 9.48
CA TRP A 312 -8.62 -4.33 10.30
C TRP A 312 -9.06 -3.64 11.58
N VAL A 313 -10.22 -2.95 11.58
CA VAL A 313 -10.82 -2.40 12.80
C VAL A 313 -11.19 -3.51 13.78
N VAL A 314 -11.85 -4.57 13.29
CA VAL A 314 -12.20 -5.73 14.12
C VAL A 314 -10.94 -6.41 14.64
N PHE A 315 -9.96 -6.67 13.77
CA PHE A 315 -8.67 -7.25 14.15
C PHE A 315 -7.97 -6.41 15.21
N GLY A 316 -7.87 -5.09 15.02
CA GLY A 316 -7.16 -4.18 15.91
C GLY A 316 -7.80 -4.13 17.30
N VAL A 317 -9.12 -3.96 17.37
CA VAL A 317 -9.82 -3.90 18.67
C VAL A 317 -9.78 -5.25 19.38
N VAL A 318 -10.06 -6.36 18.68
CA VAL A 318 -10.05 -7.69 19.30
C VAL A 318 -8.65 -8.06 19.79
N SER A 319 -7.62 -7.78 18.99
CA SER A 319 -6.22 -8.03 19.37
C SER A 319 -5.79 -7.15 20.54
N ALA A 320 -6.23 -5.89 20.58
CA ALA A 320 -5.96 -4.99 21.69
C ALA A 320 -6.66 -5.47 22.98
N VAL A 321 -7.94 -5.84 22.91
CA VAL A 321 -8.68 -6.41 24.05
C VAL A 321 -7.98 -7.66 24.57
N TYR A 322 -7.59 -8.57 23.68
CA TYR A 322 -6.84 -9.76 24.07
C TYR A 322 -5.51 -9.39 24.76
N GLY A 323 -4.76 -8.44 24.20
CA GLY A 323 -3.53 -7.95 24.80
C GLY A 323 -3.73 -7.31 26.18
N PHE A 324 -4.75 -6.48 26.36
CA PHE A 324 -5.07 -5.90 27.68
C PHE A 324 -5.52 -6.94 28.69
N LEU A 325 -6.32 -7.92 28.29
CA LEU A 325 -6.71 -9.02 29.16
C LEU A 325 -5.49 -9.85 29.59
N SER A 326 -4.49 -10.01 28.70
CA SER A 326 -3.23 -10.69 29.04
C SER A 326 -2.39 -9.95 30.08
N PHE A 327 -2.56 -8.62 30.19
CA PHE A 327 -1.91 -7.82 31.23
C PHE A 327 -2.59 -7.92 32.59
N LEU A 328 -3.89 -8.23 32.65
CA LEU A 328 -4.59 -8.30 33.94
C LEU A 328 -4.15 -9.56 34.71
N PRO A 329 -3.42 -9.42 35.85
CA PRO A 329 -2.96 -10.57 36.63
C PRO A 329 -4.12 -11.40 37.18
N LEU A 330 -5.29 -10.78 37.33
CA LEU A 330 -6.52 -11.44 37.75
C LEU A 330 -7.02 -12.41 36.68
N VAL A 331 -6.97 -12.03 35.39
CA VAL A 331 -7.45 -12.89 34.29
C VAL A 331 -6.55 -14.10 34.15
N THR A 332 -5.23 -13.89 34.22
CA THR A 332 -4.26 -15.00 34.16
C THR A 332 -4.34 -15.93 35.38
N ARG A 333 -4.74 -15.42 36.56
CA ARG A 333 -4.95 -16.22 37.78
C ARG A 333 -6.31 -16.89 37.90
N LEU A 334 -7.38 -16.30 37.34
CA LEU A 334 -8.75 -16.83 37.42
C LEU A 334 -9.05 -17.84 36.30
N CYS A 335 -8.35 -17.74 35.17
CA CYS A 335 -8.51 -18.64 34.04
C CYS A 335 -7.30 -19.56 33.77
N PRO A 336 -6.61 -20.14 34.78
CA PRO A 336 -5.50 -21.06 34.53
C PRO A 336 -5.98 -22.37 33.89
N SER A 337 -7.28 -22.68 34.01
CA SER A 337 -7.93 -23.83 33.39
C SER A 337 -8.21 -23.65 31.90
N VAL A 338 -8.09 -22.43 31.36
CA VAL A 338 -8.24 -22.23 29.92
C VAL A 338 -6.89 -22.56 29.28
N ASP A 339 -6.74 -23.82 28.86
CA ASP A 339 -5.56 -24.31 28.16
C ASP A 339 -5.24 -23.36 26.98
N HIS A 340 -3.97 -22.99 26.85
CA HIS A 340 -3.45 -22.17 25.74
C HIS A 340 -3.92 -22.72 24.38
N LYS A 341 -4.00 -24.05 24.25
CA LYS A 341 -4.51 -24.75 23.07
C LYS A 341 -5.94 -24.37 22.73
N THR A 342 -6.79 -24.26 23.75
CA THR A 342 -8.20 -23.89 23.59
C THR A 342 -8.32 -22.45 23.13
N ILE A 343 -7.54 -21.53 23.70
CA ILE A 343 -7.52 -20.12 23.28
C ILE A 343 -7.06 -19.99 21.83
N SER A 344 -5.98 -20.69 21.45
CA SER A 344 -5.46 -20.69 20.08
C SER A 344 -6.47 -21.26 19.10
N SER A 345 -7.15 -22.35 19.45
CA SER A 345 -8.21 -22.95 18.64
C SER A 345 -9.40 -21.99 18.45
N LEU A 346 -9.86 -21.36 19.54
CA LEU A 346 -10.95 -20.38 19.48
C LEU A 346 -10.57 -19.14 18.65
N LYS A 347 -9.34 -18.65 18.77
CA LYS A 347 -8.82 -17.56 17.92
C LYS A 347 -8.81 -17.95 16.46
N MET A 348 -8.34 -19.16 16.13
CA MET A 348 -8.33 -19.64 14.75
C MET A 348 -9.75 -19.71 14.18
N LEU A 349 -10.70 -20.27 14.92
CA LEU A 349 -12.11 -20.31 14.52
C LEU A 349 -12.72 -18.91 14.39
N PHE A 350 -12.35 -17.98 15.27
CA PHE A 350 -12.76 -16.58 15.17
C PHE A 350 -12.24 -15.91 13.89
N PHE A 351 -10.96 -16.09 13.53
CA PHE A 351 -10.44 -15.52 12.28
C PHE A 351 -11.01 -16.22 11.04
N LEU A 352 -11.27 -17.52 11.11
CA LEU A 352 -11.98 -18.24 10.06
C LEU A 352 -13.41 -17.70 9.87
N TYR A 353 -14.08 -17.33 10.96
CA TYR A 353 -15.40 -16.69 10.93
C TYR A 353 -15.35 -15.32 10.26
N LEU A 354 -14.32 -14.51 10.52
CA LEU A 354 -14.15 -13.19 9.89
C LEU A 354 -14.00 -13.28 8.37
N HIS A 355 -13.30 -14.32 7.88
CA HIS A 355 -13.10 -14.58 6.44
C HIS A 355 -14.23 -15.37 5.80
N CYS A 356 -15.21 -15.81 6.58
CA CYS A 356 -16.36 -16.51 6.04
C CYS A 356 -17.17 -15.52 5.18
N PRO A 357 -17.69 -15.91 4.00
CA PRO A 357 -18.48 -15.05 3.11
C PRO A 357 -19.87 -14.67 3.67
N LEU A 358 -20.02 -14.75 4.99
CA LEU A 358 -21.24 -14.64 5.77
C LEU A 358 -21.38 -13.29 6.46
N ASP A 359 -20.68 -12.27 5.96
CA ASP A 359 -20.60 -10.94 6.57
C ASP A 359 -20.15 -10.96 8.04
N GLY A 360 -19.39 -11.98 8.46
CA GLY A 360 -18.95 -12.14 9.85
C GLY A 360 -18.17 -10.92 10.35
N THR A 361 -17.30 -10.39 9.49
CA THR A 361 -16.59 -9.13 9.73
C THR A 361 -17.54 -7.93 9.87
N ALA A 362 -18.53 -7.78 8.98
CA ALA A 362 -19.46 -6.66 9.03
C ALA A 362 -20.35 -6.70 10.29
N LEU A 363 -20.77 -7.89 10.72
CA LEU A 363 -21.54 -8.09 11.94
C LEU A 363 -20.74 -7.66 13.18
N ILE A 364 -19.50 -8.14 13.32
CA ILE A 364 -18.65 -7.78 14.46
C ILE A 364 -18.27 -6.31 14.40
N TYR A 365 -17.96 -5.79 13.20
CA TYR A 365 -17.66 -4.39 12.97
C TYR A 365 -18.79 -3.47 13.46
N LYS A 366 -20.07 -3.83 13.24
CA LYS A 366 -21.21 -3.04 13.73
C LYS A 366 -21.18 -2.83 15.25
N HIS A 367 -20.66 -3.80 16.00
CA HIS A 367 -20.54 -3.71 17.46
C HIS A 367 -19.23 -3.09 17.93
N VAL A 368 -18.14 -3.32 17.19
CA VAL A 368 -16.80 -2.84 17.51
C VAL A 368 -16.60 -1.38 17.10
N CYS A 369 -17.19 -0.95 15.99
CA CYS A 369 -17.04 0.40 15.44
C CYS A 369 -17.45 1.50 16.44
N PRO A 370 -18.61 1.44 17.13
CA PRO A 370 -18.95 2.44 18.15
C PRO A 370 -17.93 2.50 19.30
N LEU A 371 -17.29 1.39 19.66
CA LEU A 371 -16.24 1.38 20.68
C LEU A 371 -14.96 2.04 20.15
N ALA A 372 -14.56 1.72 18.92
CA ALA A 372 -13.41 2.32 18.25
C ALA A 372 -13.60 3.84 18.06
N LEU A 373 -14.78 4.28 17.60
CA LEU A 373 -15.12 5.69 17.44
C LEU A 373 -15.15 6.43 18.79
N ARG A 374 -15.76 5.85 19.84
CA ARG A 374 -15.71 6.44 21.18
C ARG A 374 -14.30 6.60 21.72
N LEU A 375 -13.39 5.69 21.38
CA LEU A 375 -11.97 5.83 21.72
C LEU A 375 -11.34 6.98 20.94
N ALA A 376 -11.55 7.06 19.61
CA ALA A 376 -11.09 8.19 18.79
C ALA A 376 -11.63 9.53 19.32
N ASP A 377 -12.94 9.66 19.54
CA ASP A 377 -13.58 10.92 19.91
C ASP A 377 -13.15 11.39 21.30
N LYS A 378 -13.03 10.47 22.27
CA LYS A 378 -12.48 10.79 23.60
C LYS A 378 -11.04 11.26 23.53
N THR A 379 -10.23 10.67 22.65
CA THR A 379 -8.84 11.11 22.47
C THR A 379 -8.71 12.41 21.68
N ALA A 380 -9.66 12.69 20.80
CA ALA A 380 -9.67 13.88 19.97
C ALA A 380 -10.25 15.12 20.66
N GLY A 381 -10.79 14.98 21.89
CA GLY A 381 -11.44 16.08 22.62
C GLY A 381 -12.84 16.42 22.12
N ASP A 382 -13.41 15.63 21.20
CA ASP A 382 -14.66 15.95 20.50
C ASP A 382 -15.91 15.52 21.28
N SER A 383 -15.73 15.01 22.50
CA SER A 383 -16.88 14.63 23.33
C SER A 383 -17.58 15.88 23.82
N GLY A 384 -18.75 16.19 23.24
CA GLY A 384 -19.69 17.25 23.69
C GLY A 384 -20.23 17.10 25.12
N ALA A 385 -19.54 16.35 25.99
CA ALA A 385 -19.80 16.26 27.42
C ALA A 385 -19.15 17.45 28.14
N LYS A 386 -19.97 18.46 28.40
CA LYS A 386 -19.66 19.76 29.05
C LYS A 386 -19.07 19.70 30.48
N SER A 387 -18.52 18.59 30.99
CA SER A 387 -18.27 18.47 32.44
C SER A 387 -16.88 18.00 32.88
N GLY A 388 -15.82 18.13 32.06
CA GLY A 388 -14.47 17.84 32.57
C GLY A 388 -13.29 17.88 31.60
N GLY A 389 -13.49 18.26 30.33
CA GLY A 389 -12.45 18.29 29.29
C GLY A 389 -11.63 19.60 29.21
N ASP A 390 -11.95 20.61 30.03
CA ASP A 390 -11.45 21.98 29.85
C ASP A 390 -9.92 22.09 29.76
N THR A 391 -9.14 21.21 30.39
CA THR A 391 -7.67 21.31 30.39
C THR A 391 -7.04 20.91 29.06
N LEU A 392 -7.48 19.80 28.47
CA LEU A 392 -6.91 19.31 27.21
C LEU A 392 -7.44 20.11 26.03
N ASP A 393 -8.73 20.45 26.02
CA ASP A 393 -9.32 21.33 25.01
C ASP A 393 -8.78 22.76 25.12
N SER A 394 -8.48 23.25 26.33
CA SER A 394 -7.74 24.52 26.51
C SER A 394 -6.33 24.45 25.95
N PHE A 395 -5.63 23.32 26.12
CA PHE A 395 -4.30 23.16 25.54
C PHE A 395 -4.34 23.13 24.01
N ILE A 396 -5.26 22.36 23.41
CA ILE A 396 -5.47 22.31 21.96
C ILE A 396 -5.86 23.68 21.41
N SER A 397 -6.81 24.37 22.06
CA SER A 397 -7.24 25.70 21.62
C SER A 397 -6.11 26.73 21.71
N LYS A 398 -5.27 26.68 22.75
CA LYS A 398 -4.07 27.53 22.83
C LYS A 398 -3.07 27.23 21.72
N LEU A 399 -2.86 25.96 21.39
CA LEU A 399 -1.87 25.55 20.41
C LEU A 399 -2.34 25.82 18.97
N THR A 400 -3.63 25.61 18.69
CA THR A 400 -4.28 26.05 17.44
C THR A 400 -4.32 27.58 17.32
N SER A 401 -4.48 28.31 18.43
CA SER A 401 -4.33 29.78 18.45
C SER A 401 -2.90 30.23 18.13
N LEU A 402 -1.87 29.52 18.61
CA LEU A 402 -0.48 29.77 18.25
C LEU A 402 -0.20 29.50 16.76
N LEU A 403 -0.77 28.43 16.20
CA LEU A 403 -0.68 28.15 14.76
C LEU A 403 -1.39 29.23 13.92
N ALA A 404 -2.54 29.73 14.38
CA ALA A 404 -3.24 30.84 13.75
C ALA A 404 -2.41 32.15 13.81
N LEU A 405 -1.71 32.39 14.93
CA LEU A 405 -0.80 33.53 15.07
C LEU A 405 0.42 33.39 14.15
N ALA A 406 1.02 32.20 14.03
CA ALA A 406 2.10 31.93 13.09
C ALA A 406 1.68 32.20 11.63
N ARG A 407 0.44 31.90 11.27
CA ARG A 407 -0.14 32.26 9.97
C ARG A 407 -0.30 33.78 9.81
N MET A 408 -0.80 34.50 10.81
CA MET A 408 -0.92 35.96 10.73
C MET A 408 0.44 36.64 10.51
N VAL A 409 1.51 36.03 11.00
CA VAL A 409 2.91 36.48 10.79
C VAL A 409 3.46 36.04 9.42
N GLY A 410 2.70 35.31 8.61
CA GLY A 410 3.12 34.84 7.28
C GLY A 410 4.05 33.63 7.31
N LEU A 411 4.21 32.94 8.46
CA LEU A 411 5.10 31.79 8.61
C LEU A 411 4.47 30.47 8.10
N CYS A 412 3.16 30.45 7.80
CA CYS A 412 2.43 29.26 7.37
C CYS A 412 1.33 29.59 6.35
N ASN A 413 1.25 28.79 5.28
CA ASN A 413 0.19 28.82 4.27
C ASN A 413 -1.08 28.09 4.78
N GLU A 414 -2.25 28.33 4.16
CA GLU A 414 -3.50 27.63 4.52
C GLU A 414 -3.34 26.10 4.47
N GLY A 415 -2.68 25.60 3.41
CA GLY A 415 -2.42 24.17 3.27
C GLY A 415 -1.45 23.61 4.32
N THR A 416 -0.53 24.40 4.89
CA THR A 416 0.33 23.93 5.98
C THR A 416 -0.40 23.97 7.32
N ARG A 417 -1.33 24.91 7.50
CA ARG A 417 -2.20 24.97 8.69
C ARG A 417 -3.10 23.76 8.78
N SER A 418 -3.86 23.44 7.72
CA SER A 418 -4.78 22.28 7.75
C SER A 418 -4.02 20.96 7.98
N LYS A 419 -2.83 20.82 7.36
CA LYS A 419 -1.93 19.69 7.62
C LYS A 419 -1.41 19.67 9.06
N ALA A 420 -1.00 20.82 9.61
CA ALA A 420 -0.53 20.92 10.99
C ALA A 420 -1.64 20.59 11.99
N ASP A 421 -2.87 21.09 11.77
CA ASP A 421 -4.03 20.80 12.61
C ASP A 421 -4.39 19.31 12.56
N ALA A 422 -4.36 18.69 11.37
CA ALA A 422 -4.56 17.24 11.23
C ALA A 422 -3.46 16.44 11.95
N VAL A 423 -2.19 16.79 11.74
CA VAL A 423 -1.05 16.16 12.42
C VAL A 423 -1.15 16.32 13.94
N LEU A 424 -1.56 17.49 14.43
CA LEU A 424 -1.70 17.75 15.86
C LEU A 424 -2.81 16.90 16.47
N ARG A 425 -4.01 16.91 15.88
CA ARG A 425 -5.17 16.13 16.33
C ARG A 425 -4.85 14.64 16.36
N GLU A 426 -4.19 14.13 15.31
CA GLU A 426 -3.78 12.73 15.27
C GLU A 426 -2.65 12.43 16.27
N SER A 427 -1.70 13.34 16.47
CA SER A 427 -0.62 13.16 17.47
C SER A 427 -1.15 13.09 18.90
N LEU A 428 -2.23 13.81 19.21
CA LEU A 428 -2.88 13.78 20.53
C LEU A 428 -3.49 12.41 20.84
N SER A 429 -4.00 11.70 19.83
CA SER A 429 -4.50 10.32 20.01
C SER A 429 -3.42 9.34 20.48
N VAL A 430 -2.15 9.66 20.19
CA VAL A 430 -0.97 8.86 20.54
C VAL A 430 -0.36 9.30 21.88
N LEU A 431 -0.83 10.39 22.48
CA LEU A 431 -0.31 10.92 23.75
C LEU A 431 -0.29 9.87 24.89
N PRO A 432 -1.33 9.03 25.10
CA PRO A 432 -1.26 7.98 26.12
C PRO A 432 -0.10 7.00 25.91
N ALA A 433 0.22 6.70 24.65
CA ALA A 433 1.36 5.85 24.30
C ALA A 433 2.70 6.56 24.57
N LEU A 434 2.80 7.86 24.27
CA LEU A 434 4.00 8.67 24.56
C LEU A 434 4.30 8.76 26.06
N LEU A 435 3.27 8.89 26.91
CA LEU A 435 3.45 8.89 28.36
C LEU A 435 4.09 7.60 28.88
N CYS A 436 3.88 6.48 28.19
CA CYS A 436 4.46 5.19 28.54
C CYS A 436 5.98 5.11 28.26
N LEU A 437 6.57 6.02 27.47
CA LEU A 437 8.02 6.01 27.20
C LEU A 437 8.86 6.23 28.46
N GLY A 438 8.35 6.99 29.44
CA GLY A 438 9.01 7.19 30.72
C GLY A 438 8.78 6.06 31.73
N MET A 439 8.01 5.03 31.36
CA MET A 439 7.57 3.97 32.27
C MET A 439 8.34 2.66 32.05
N PRO A 440 8.28 1.71 33.02
CA PRO A 440 8.82 0.37 32.87
C PRO A 440 8.25 -0.39 31.66
N SER A 441 8.98 -1.39 31.15
CA SER A 441 8.63 -2.15 29.94
C SER A 441 7.21 -2.70 29.93
N TYR A 442 6.65 -3.07 31.08
CA TYR A 442 5.26 -3.51 31.19
C TYR A 442 4.25 -2.44 30.73
N PHE A 443 4.42 -1.19 31.16
CA PHE A 443 3.58 -0.07 30.72
C PHE A 443 3.90 0.35 29.28
N VAL A 444 5.16 0.21 28.85
CA VAL A 444 5.55 0.44 27.45
C VAL A 444 4.80 -0.51 26.51
N GLN A 445 4.60 -1.77 26.91
CA GLN A 445 3.80 -2.72 26.13
C GLN A 445 2.32 -2.29 26.02
N PHE A 446 1.75 -1.69 27.07
CA PHE A 446 0.45 -1.04 26.97
C PHE A 446 0.47 0.08 25.92
N GLY A 447 1.50 0.94 25.94
CA GLY A 447 1.71 1.98 24.94
C GLY A 447 1.83 1.43 23.52
N ILE A 448 2.48 0.27 23.34
CA ILE A 448 2.59 -0.42 22.04
C ILE A 448 1.21 -0.87 21.57
N LEU A 449 0.41 -1.55 22.40
CA LEU A 449 -0.94 -1.96 22.01
C LEU A 449 -1.81 -0.75 21.65
N TRP A 450 -1.68 0.33 22.41
CA TRP A 450 -2.42 1.57 22.17
C TRP A 450 -2.07 2.18 20.81
N SER A 451 -0.78 2.45 20.56
CA SER A 451 -0.33 3.13 19.34
C SER A 451 -0.39 2.26 18.08
N SER A 452 -0.23 0.94 18.23
CA SER A 452 -0.15 0.01 17.10
C SER A 452 -1.48 -0.62 16.68
N LEU A 453 -2.45 -0.73 17.59
CA LEU A 453 -3.73 -1.40 17.32
C LEU A 453 -4.93 -0.47 17.54
N LEU A 454 -5.05 0.15 18.72
CA LEU A 454 -6.26 0.92 19.06
C LEU A 454 -6.37 2.22 18.28
N VAL A 455 -5.33 3.06 18.27
CA VAL A 455 -5.35 4.34 17.54
C VAL A 455 -5.61 4.13 16.04
N PRO A 456 -4.90 3.22 15.35
CA PRO A 456 -5.18 2.93 13.94
C PRO A 456 -6.56 2.35 13.71
N ALA A 457 -7.08 1.49 14.59
CA ALA A 457 -8.43 0.96 14.45
C ALA A 457 -9.50 2.06 14.62
N ALA A 458 -9.30 2.98 15.57
CA ALA A 458 -10.19 4.11 15.79
C ALA A 458 -10.20 5.04 14.57
N ASN A 459 -9.02 5.36 14.02
CA ASN A 459 -8.92 6.20 12.82
C ASN A 459 -9.40 5.49 11.54
N SER A 460 -9.21 4.17 11.43
CA SER A 460 -9.76 3.35 10.34
C SER A 460 -11.30 3.33 10.39
N ALA A 461 -11.89 3.22 11.59
CA ALA A 461 -13.34 3.30 11.77
C ALA A 461 -13.88 4.68 11.38
N ARG A 462 -13.17 5.75 11.73
CA ARG A 462 -13.51 7.12 11.33
C ARG A 462 -13.41 7.32 9.81
N ALA A 463 -12.34 6.84 9.19
CA ALA A 463 -12.16 6.88 7.74
C ALA A 463 -13.27 6.12 6.99
N ASN A 464 -13.79 5.05 7.59
CA ASN A 464 -14.88 4.26 7.02
C ASN A 464 -16.29 4.81 7.34
N ALA A 465 -16.42 5.71 8.32
CA ALA A 465 -17.71 6.31 8.71
C ALA A 465 -17.99 7.65 8.02
N ASN A 466 -16.95 8.34 7.55
CA ASN A 466 -17.09 9.60 6.81
C ASN A 466 -17.70 9.33 5.43
N VAL A 467 -18.68 10.16 5.03
CA VAL A 467 -19.48 9.97 3.80
C VAL A 467 -18.96 10.78 2.61
N GLU A 468 -18.05 11.74 2.82
CA GLU A 468 -17.49 12.57 1.74
C GLU A 468 -16.54 11.77 0.82
N LEU A 469 -17.07 11.30 -0.32
CA LEU A 469 -16.47 10.30 -1.22
C LEU A 469 -14.99 10.52 -1.59
N GLU A 470 -14.60 11.71 -2.04
CA GLU A 470 -13.23 11.94 -2.54
C GLU A 470 -12.16 11.91 -1.44
N LEU A 471 -12.40 12.61 -0.33
CA LEU A 471 -11.45 12.66 0.79
C LEU A 471 -11.36 11.29 1.47
N VAL A 472 -12.48 10.56 1.50
CA VAL A 472 -12.58 9.22 2.09
C VAL A 472 -11.59 8.26 1.44
N ARG A 473 -11.48 8.20 0.11
CA ARG A 473 -10.56 7.25 -0.56
C ARG A 473 -9.11 7.46 -0.12
N VAL A 474 -8.66 8.72 -0.03
CA VAL A 474 -7.29 9.06 0.40
C VAL A 474 -7.05 8.62 1.86
N PHE A 475 -8.00 8.91 2.75
CA PHE A 475 -7.91 8.51 4.15
C PHE A 475 -7.96 6.99 4.33
N GLN A 476 -8.84 6.30 3.60
CA GLN A 476 -8.95 4.86 3.62
C GLN A 476 -7.67 4.19 3.13
N SER A 477 -7.13 4.63 1.98
CA SER A 477 -5.88 4.14 1.40
C SER A 477 -4.73 4.25 2.40
N ARG A 478 -4.61 5.40 3.09
CA ARG A 478 -3.60 5.60 4.13
C ARG A 478 -3.68 4.57 5.25
N TRP A 479 -4.86 4.31 5.80
CA TRP A 479 -4.99 3.36 6.91
C TRP A 479 -4.83 1.90 6.46
N ILE A 480 -5.25 1.55 5.24
CA ILE A 480 -4.96 0.22 4.68
C ILE A 480 -3.44 0.04 4.52
N LYS A 481 -2.71 1.05 4.02
CA LYS A 481 -1.23 1.02 3.96
C LYS A 481 -0.63 0.84 5.35
N TYR A 482 -1.15 1.54 6.35
CA TYR A 482 -0.72 1.39 7.75
C TYR A 482 -0.84 -0.07 8.19
N TRP A 483 -1.98 -0.72 7.97
CA TRP A 483 -2.19 -2.12 8.38
C TRP A 483 -1.29 -3.11 7.65
N VAL A 484 -0.99 -2.87 6.38
CA VAL A 484 0.00 -3.65 5.64
C VAL A 484 1.39 -3.49 6.26
N VAL A 485 1.81 -2.25 6.53
CA VAL A 485 3.10 -1.96 7.16
C VAL A 485 3.18 -2.54 8.59
N PHE A 486 2.12 -2.38 9.38
CA PHE A 486 1.98 -2.96 10.72
C PHE A 486 2.13 -4.48 10.67
N SER A 487 1.46 -5.15 9.74
CA SER A 487 1.49 -6.61 9.62
C SER A 487 2.88 -7.14 9.27
N VAL A 488 3.54 -6.52 8.30
CA VAL A 488 4.90 -6.90 7.90
C VAL A 488 5.90 -6.58 9.01
N SER A 489 5.84 -5.39 9.60
CA SER A 489 6.76 -4.97 10.66
C SER A 489 6.57 -5.76 11.95
N SER A 490 5.32 -6.04 12.37
CA SER A 490 5.02 -6.88 13.53
C SER A 490 5.54 -8.30 13.34
N SER A 491 5.36 -8.88 12.14
CA SER A 491 5.91 -10.19 11.81
C SER A 491 7.45 -10.18 11.85
N LEU A 492 8.09 -9.14 11.31
CA LEU A 492 9.54 -8.99 11.33
C LEU A 492 10.09 -8.81 12.75
N LEU A 493 9.43 -7.98 13.57
CA LEU A 493 9.78 -7.76 14.98
C LEU A 493 9.58 -9.04 15.81
N GLY A 494 8.53 -9.83 15.53
CA GLY A 494 8.32 -11.13 16.15
C GLY A 494 9.40 -12.15 15.79
N LEU A 495 9.76 -12.26 14.51
CA LEU A 495 10.83 -13.14 14.03
C LEU A 495 12.20 -12.75 14.59
N THR A 496 12.44 -11.46 14.76
CA THR A 496 13.70 -10.93 15.31
C THR A 496 13.64 -10.75 16.83
N ALA A 497 12.54 -11.08 17.51
CA ALA A 497 12.38 -10.84 18.95
C ALA A 497 13.49 -11.44 19.82
N PRO A 498 14.01 -12.67 19.57
CA PRO A 498 15.16 -13.21 20.32
C PRO A 498 16.42 -12.34 20.17
N TRP A 499 16.53 -11.60 19.07
CA TRP A 499 17.62 -10.66 18.78
C TRP A 499 17.29 -9.24 19.24
N TRP A 500 16.10 -8.96 19.77
CA TRP A 500 15.79 -7.67 20.39
C TRP A 500 15.78 -7.76 21.91
N SER A 501 15.60 -8.95 22.47
CA SER A 501 15.51 -9.16 23.93
C SER A 501 16.80 -8.78 24.69
N TRP A 502 17.97 -8.85 24.04
CA TRP A 502 19.25 -8.42 24.60
C TRP A 502 19.50 -6.91 24.53
N VAL A 503 18.79 -6.18 23.66
CA VAL A 503 18.98 -4.73 23.51
C VAL A 503 18.18 -4.01 24.59
N PRO A 504 18.82 -3.24 25.48
CA PRO A 504 18.10 -2.46 26.48
C PRO A 504 17.18 -1.46 25.78
N PHE A 505 15.99 -1.24 26.35
CA PHE A 505 14.97 -0.36 25.78
C PHE A 505 14.43 -0.78 24.39
N SER A 506 14.61 -2.03 23.97
CA SER A 506 14.03 -2.52 22.70
C SER A 506 12.52 -2.32 22.64
N THR A 507 11.81 -2.53 23.75
CA THR A 507 10.37 -2.22 23.86
C THR A 507 10.06 -0.74 23.61
N HIS A 508 10.90 0.18 24.08
CA HIS A 508 10.71 1.61 23.87
C HIS A 508 10.97 2.01 22.41
N VAL A 509 11.96 1.38 21.77
CA VAL A 509 12.23 1.57 20.34
C VAL A 509 11.04 1.05 19.52
N THR A 510 10.47 -0.11 19.86
CA THR A 510 9.25 -0.63 19.23
C THR A 510 8.06 0.32 19.43
N LEU A 511 7.91 0.89 20.62
CA LEU A 511 6.88 1.91 20.88
C LEU A 511 7.08 3.14 20.00
N LEU A 512 8.28 3.73 19.97
CA LEU A 512 8.59 4.89 19.13
C LEU A 512 8.35 4.61 17.65
N PHE A 513 8.68 3.41 17.19
CA PHE A 513 8.42 2.98 15.82
C PHE A 513 6.93 3.00 15.49
N TYR A 514 6.07 2.42 16.34
CA TYR A 514 4.61 2.43 16.10
C TYR A 514 3.99 3.81 16.27
N VAL A 515 4.47 4.62 17.20
CA VAL A 515 4.09 6.04 17.31
C VAL A 515 4.41 6.78 16.01
N ALA A 516 5.61 6.59 15.46
CA ALA A 516 6.03 7.23 14.21
C ALA A 516 5.21 6.75 12.99
N LEU A 517 4.79 5.48 12.96
CA LEU A 517 3.88 4.97 11.93
C LEU A 517 2.48 5.57 12.02
N SER A 518 1.97 5.84 13.23
CA SER A 518 0.61 6.34 13.41
C SER A 518 0.46 7.84 13.07
N ILE A 519 1.57 8.59 12.98
CA ILE A 519 1.55 10.04 12.68
C ILE A 519 1.64 10.29 11.16
N PRO A 520 0.67 11.03 10.54
CA PRO A 520 0.64 11.25 9.09
C PRO A 520 1.84 12.03 8.57
N GLY A 521 2.23 13.07 9.31
CA GLY A 521 3.16 14.09 8.84
C GLY A 521 4.58 13.58 8.59
N LEU A 522 4.93 12.39 9.10
CA LEU A 522 6.26 11.81 8.93
C LEU A 522 6.43 11.09 7.58
N GLY A 523 5.33 10.70 6.92
CA GLY A 523 5.37 9.93 5.67
C GLY A 523 6.06 8.56 5.81
N LEU A 524 6.25 8.07 7.05
CA LEU A 524 6.97 6.81 7.30
C LEU A 524 6.20 5.61 6.73
N VAL A 525 4.88 5.60 6.89
CA VAL A 525 4.01 4.54 6.34
C VAL A 525 4.16 4.45 4.83
N ASP A 526 4.06 5.56 4.09
CA ASP A 526 4.20 5.56 2.63
C ASP A 526 5.59 5.09 2.17
N ARG A 527 6.66 5.50 2.88
CA ARG A 527 8.02 5.05 2.57
C ARG A 527 8.19 3.55 2.79
N VAL A 528 7.76 3.03 3.94
CA VAL A 528 7.88 1.61 4.28
C VAL A 528 6.98 0.77 3.37
N PHE A 529 5.75 1.23 3.11
CA PHE A 529 4.84 0.61 2.16
C PHE A 529 5.44 0.58 0.74
N GLY A 530 6.06 1.67 0.29
CA GLY A 530 6.76 1.72 -0.99
C GLY A 530 7.91 0.70 -1.09
N VAL A 531 8.64 0.45 0.00
CA VAL A 531 9.65 -0.62 0.07
C VAL A 531 8.98 -2.00 -0.04
N ILE A 532 7.90 -2.25 0.72
CA ILE A 532 7.15 -3.51 0.68
C ILE A 532 6.60 -3.76 -0.73
N LEU A 533 5.99 -2.76 -1.35
CA LEU A 533 5.42 -2.83 -2.68
C LEU A 533 6.49 -3.11 -3.72
N ASN A 534 7.61 -2.39 -3.68
CA ASN A 534 8.76 -2.64 -4.56
C ASN A 534 9.28 -4.07 -4.42
N GLU A 535 9.35 -4.61 -3.21
CA GLU A 535 9.70 -6.01 -3.01
C GLU A 535 8.66 -6.92 -3.65
N LEU A 536 7.38 -6.79 -3.34
CA LEU A 536 6.31 -7.65 -3.88
C LEU A 536 6.28 -7.65 -5.42
N VAL A 537 6.49 -6.48 -6.04
CA VAL A 537 6.68 -6.32 -7.49
C VAL A 537 7.94 -7.04 -7.95
N GLY A 538 9.06 -6.86 -7.24
CA GLY A 538 10.30 -7.57 -7.53
C GLY A 538 10.15 -9.09 -7.47
N TRP A 539 9.35 -9.61 -6.54
CA TRP A 539 9.00 -11.02 -6.40
C TRP A 539 8.08 -11.53 -7.53
N GLY A 540 7.56 -10.63 -8.36
CA GLY A 540 6.61 -10.95 -9.43
C GLY A 540 5.27 -11.42 -8.90
N ILE A 541 4.93 -11.04 -7.66
CA ILE A 541 3.60 -11.26 -7.08
C ILE A 541 2.61 -10.31 -7.76
N TYR A 542 3.05 -9.09 -8.08
CA TYR A 542 2.27 -8.07 -8.77
C TYR A 542 2.90 -7.65 -10.10
N SER A 543 2.04 -7.26 -11.06
CA SER A 543 2.47 -6.74 -12.35
C SER A 543 2.93 -5.29 -12.25
N VAL A 544 4.04 -4.98 -12.93
CA VAL A 544 4.63 -3.64 -12.98
C VAL A 544 3.75 -2.67 -13.76
N ASP A 545 2.92 -3.17 -14.68
CA ASP A 545 2.28 -2.36 -15.73
C ASP A 545 1.42 -1.21 -15.18
N GLY A 546 0.63 -1.43 -14.12
CA GLY A 546 -0.16 -0.36 -13.48
C GLY A 546 0.61 0.50 -12.47
N LEU A 547 1.76 0.02 -11.96
CA LEU A 547 2.56 0.75 -10.97
C LEU A 547 3.61 1.65 -11.61
N ARG A 548 4.05 1.33 -12.82
CA ARG A 548 5.04 2.10 -13.58
C ARG A 548 4.54 3.48 -13.98
N GLU A 549 3.24 3.60 -14.18
CA GLU A 549 2.58 4.86 -14.51
C GLU A 549 2.60 5.82 -13.32
N ILE A 550 2.38 5.31 -12.11
CA ILE A 550 2.22 6.11 -10.89
C ILE A 550 3.56 6.47 -10.25
N TYR A 551 4.47 5.49 -10.17
CA TYR A 551 5.74 5.63 -9.46
C TYR A 551 6.93 5.75 -10.41
N GLY A 552 6.66 5.79 -11.72
CA GLY A 552 7.67 5.94 -12.76
C GLY A 552 8.52 4.70 -13.02
N ASP A 553 9.56 4.91 -13.82
CA ASP A 553 10.44 3.88 -14.36
C ASP A 553 11.39 3.23 -13.34
N GLU A 554 11.38 3.71 -12.09
CA GLU A 554 12.24 3.25 -11.00
C GLU A 554 11.65 2.07 -10.22
N VAL A 555 10.34 1.82 -10.34
CA VAL A 555 9.67 0.69 -9.65
C VAL A 555 10.29 -0.64 -10.05
N GLY A 556 10.70 -1.42 -9.06
CA GLY A 556 11.25 -2.77 -9.24
C GLY A 556 12.71 -2.83 -9.71
N LYS A 557 13.33 -1.73 -10.15
CA LYS A 557 14.78 -1.69 -10.47
C LYS A 557 15.67 -1.73 -9.22
N ASP A 558 15.08 -1.38 -8.07
CA ASP A 558 15.78 -1.06 -6.83
C ASP A 558 15.27 -1.81 -5.58
N THR A 559 14.80 -3.05 -5.76
CA THR A 559 14.46 -3.90 -4.61
C THR A 559 15.66 -4.10 -3.70
N VAL A 560 15.47 -4.01 -2.38
CA VAL A 560 16.47 -4.23 -1.32
C VAL A 560 17.15 -5.58 -1.51
N VAL A 561 16.39 -6.62 -1.87
CA VAL A 561 16.96 -7.95 -2.16
C VAL A 561 17.89 -7.90 -3.37
N VAL A 562 17.49 -7.24 -4.47
CA VAL A 562 18.35 -7.11 -5.66
C VAL A 562 19.55 -6.22 -5.38
N ARG A 563 19.40 -5.13 -4.61
CA ARG A 563 20.51 -4.27 -4.19
C ARG A 563 21.50 -5.03 -3.30
N GLY A 564 21.01 -5.82 -2.34
CA GLY A 564 21.83 -6.68 -1.48
C GLY A 564 22.57 -7.75 -2.28
N LEU A 565 21.88 -8.47 -3.17
CA LEU A 565 22.51 -9.46 -4.04
C LEU A 565 23.50 -8.82 -5.02
N ARG A 566 23.20 -7.62 -5.55
CA ARG A 566 24.11 -6.87 -6.42
C ARG A 566 25.35 -6.43 -5.65
N ALA A 567 25.20 -5.95 -4.41
CA ALA A 567 26.32 -5.57 -3.54
C ALA A 567 27.22 -6.78 -3.22
N ILE A 568 26.63 -7.94 -2.90
CA ILE A 568 27.39 -9.18 -2.68
C ILE A 568 28.10 -9.62 -3.97
N SER A 569 27.42 -9.55 -5.12
CA SER A 569 27.98 -9.92 -6.43
C SER A 569 29.12 -9.00 -6.87
N THR A 570 28.99 -7.67 -6.67
CA THR A 570 30.05 -6.71 -7.00
C THR A 570 31.26 -6.86 -6.07
N HIS A 571 31.05 -7.18 -4.80
CA HIS A 571 32.14 -7.53 -3.89
C HIS A 571 32.81 -8.86 -4.26
N SER A 572 32.05 -9.87 -4.69
CA SER A 572 32.59 -11.16 -5.17
C SER A 572 33.41 -11.03 -6.46
N LYS A 573 33.01 -10.15 -7.39
CA LYS A 573 33.75 -9.90 -8.63
C LYS A 573 34.99 -9.05 -8.41
N LYS A 574 35.01 -8.18 -7.41
CA LYS A 574 36.24 -7.57 -6.88
C LYS A 574 36.96 -8.58 -5.99
N ARG A 575 37.29 -9.77 -6.51
CA ARG A 575 38.47 -10.46 -5.98
C ARG A 575 39.63 -9.49 -6.14
N PRO A 576 40.44 -9.22 -5.11
CA PRO A 576 41.70 -8.52 -5.31
C PRO A 576 42.39 -9.27 -6.44
N ALA A 577 42.66 -8.56 -7.56
CA ALA A 577 43.54 -9.07 -8.60
C ALA A 577 44.74 -9.64 -7.85
N ALA A 578 44.98 -10.94 -8.06
CA ALA A 578 45.88 -11.77 -7.27
C ALA A 578 46.97 -10.91 -6.63
N ILE A 579 47.03 -10.92 -5.30
CA ILE A 579 48.28 -10.61 -4.62
C ILE A 579 49.31 -11.41 -5.41
N LYS A 580 50.09 -10.74 -6.25
CA LYS A 580 51.29 -11.31 -6.83
C LYS A 580 52.09 -11.66 -5.59
N THR A 581 52.00 -12.91 -5.19
CA THR A 581 52.87 -13.48 -4.17
C THR A 581 54.28 -13.10 -4.59
N GLU A 582 55.04 -12.50 -3.68
CA GLU A 582 56.45 -12.11 -3.88
C GLU A 582 57.30 -13.27 -4.44
N ASP A 583 56.82 -14.51 -4.34
CA ASP A 583 57.35 -15.72 -4.99
C ASP A 583 57.53 -15.60 -6.53
N ASP A 584 56.78 -14.74 -7.22
CA ASP A 584 56.98 -14.49 -8.66
C ASP A 584 58.08 -13.45 -8.95
N GLU A 585 58.53 -12.67 -7.95
CA GLU A 585 59.73 -11.81 -8.05
C GLU A 585 61.01 -12.57 -7.66
N GLU A 586 60.94 -13.47 -6.68
CA GLU A 586 62.12 -14.30 -6.29
C GLU A 586 62.55 -15.23 -7.45
N LYS A 587 61.59 -15.75 -8.24
CA LYS A 587 61.90 -16.51 -9.47
C LYS A 587 62.48 -15.67 -10.62
N LYS A 588 62.40 -14.34 -10.57
CA LYS A 588 63.03 -13.47 -11.57
C LYS A 588 64.45 -13.07 -11.19
N GLU A 589 64.78 -13.04 -9.91
CA GLU A 589 66.15 -12.78 -9.47
C GLU A 589 67.09 -13.99 -9.68
N ASP A 590 66.60 -15.22 -9.51
CA ASP A 590 67.39 -16.43 -9.76
C ASP A 590 67.73 -16.68 -11.24
N VAL A 591 67.02 -16.05 -12.18
CA VAL A 591 67.33 -16.16 -13.61
C VAL A 591 68.42 -15.16 -14.05
N LEU A 592 68.70 -14.12 -13.26
CA LEU A 592 69.69 -13.09 -13.58
C LEU A 592 71.09 -13.34 -13.00
N THR A 593 71.25 -14.27 -12.06
CA THR A 593 72.53 -14.54 -11.38
C THR A 593 73.38 -15.65 -12.04
N HIS A 594 72.90 -16.31 -13.09
CA HIS A 594 73.65 -17.38 -13.79
C HIS A 594 74.26 -17.00 -15.16
N ALA A 595 74.38 -15.70 -15.47
CA ALA A 595 75.12 -15.25 -16.65
C ALA A 595 76.64 -15.44 -16.45
N LYS A 596 77.15 -16.61 -16.86
CA LYS A 596 78.58 -16.94 -16.96
C LYS A 596 79.35 -15.88 -17.77
N PRO A 597 80.53 -15.42 -17.30
CA PRO A 597 81.42 -14.60 -18.12
C PRO A 597 82.05 -15.48 -19.22
N LYS A 598 81.93 -15.04 -20.48
CA LYS A 598 82.76 -15.54 -21.58
C LYS A 598 84.09 -14.78 -21.56
N SER A 599 85.18 -15.53 -21.42
CA SER A 599 86.54 -15.10 -21.69
C SER A 599 86.75 -14.89 -23.19
N GLU A 600 87.30 -13.74 -23.57
CA GLU A 600 88.52 -13.58 -24.39
C GLU A 600 88.97 -12.11 -24.37
#